data_AF-A0A097QT13-F1
#
_entry.id   AF-A0A097QT13-F1
#
_cell.length_a   1.000
_cell.length_b   1.000
_cell.length_c   1.000
_cell.angle_alpha   90.00
_cell.angle_beta   90.00
_cell.angle_gamma   90.00
#
_symmetry.space_group_name_H-M   'P 1'
#
loop_
_entity.id
_entity.type
_entity.pdbx_description
1 polymer ?
#
loop_
_entity_poly.entity_id
_entity_poly.type
_entity_poly.pdbx_seq_one_letter_code
_entity_poly.pdbx_strand_id
1 'polypeptide(L)'
;MKKRLPASRVYIKDILDGYYVRSEGDFEPNYLITRDARKVYRVKVVATVVREPVISDDETYGKFQIDDGTGTIWVLGFRDDTRFIRLVKKGDLVQIIGKVAEWRDDKQILVEGVAKVSPNFWILHRFETLKEKVEHAEKARMAFDIYDRYGVTAKAKVIAKNKGIDEELLQTIDELYAMMLEQRALEEELIEEEVTEETEETPVNPELEKAKEAIMNLLREKGKALSHKFIVKKLSKEFDEEIIEEAISQLLADGEIYEPEIGFYEPL
;
A
#
# COMPACT_ATOMS: atom_id res chain seq x y z
N MET A 1 19.46 28.94 15.11
CA MET A 1 18.63 28.40 14.00
C MET A 1 19.08 26.98 13.71
N LYS A 2 18.16 26.01 13.75
CA LYS A 2 18.48 24.60 13.43
C LYS A 2 18.80 24.50 11.93
N LYS A 3 19.92 23.87 11.57
CA LYS A 3 20.34 23.71 10.17
C LYS A 3 19.31 22.86 9.44
N ARG A 4 18.74 23.36 8.34
CA ARG A 4 17.81 22.58 7.52
C ARG A 4 18.59 21.45 6.85
N LEU A 5 18.13 20.21 7.00
CA LEU A 5 18.72 19.07 6.30
C LEU A 5 18.49 19.18 4.79
N PRO A 6 19.45 18.78 3.94
CA PRO A 6 19.32 18.92 2.50
C PRO A 6 18.20 18.02 1.93
N ALA A 7 17.58 18.46 0.84
CA ALA A 7 16.66 17.62 0.08
C ALA A 7 17.48 16.69 -0.83
N SER A 8 17.17 15.39 -0.80
CA SER A 8 17.76 14.38 -1.67
C SER A 8 16.87 14.14 -2.88
N ARG A 9 17.49 13.99 -4.06
CA ARG A 9 16.74 13.57 -5.25
C ARG A 9 16.48 12.08 -5.17
N VAL A 10 15.22 11.72 -5.36
CA VAL A 10 14.76 10.33 -5.32
C VAL A 10 13.72 10.11 -6.42
N TYR A 11 13.57 8.85 -6.82
CA TYR A 11 12.38 8.43 -7.56
C TYR A 11 11.21 8.22 -6.60
N ILE A 12 9.98 8.40 -7.08
CA ILE A 12 8.79 8.10 -6.28
C ILE A 12 8.79 6.65 -5.83
N LYS A 13 9.22 5.72 -6.70
CA LYS A 13 9.36 4.31 -6.34
C LYS A 13 10.28 4.09 -5.14
N ASP A 14 11.36 4.84 -5.01
CA ASP A 14 12.27 4.73 -3.85
C ASP A 14 11.58 5.17 -2.55
N ILE A 15 10.59 6.07 -2.64
CA ILE A 15 9.75 6.46 -1.50
C ILE A 15 8.78 5.34 -1.15
N LEU A 16 8.05 4.83 -2.14
CA LEU A 16 7.03 3.79 -1.95
C LEU A 16 7.62 2.51 -1.38
N ASP A 17 8.72 2.04 -1.98
CA ASP A 17 9.43 0.81 -1.62
C ASP A 17 10.32 0.97 -0.36
N GLY A 18 10.47 2.19 0.14
CA GLY A 18 11.28 2.48 1.32
C GLY A 18 10.56 2.19 2.64
N TYR A 19 11.28 2.36 3.74
CA TYR A 19 10.83 2.15 5.11
C TYR A 19 10.81 3.50 5.82
N TYR A 20 9.65 3.90 6.33
CA TYR A 20 9.49 5.18 7.00
C TYR A 20 9.79 5.06 8.49
N VAL A 21 10.68 5.91 9.00
CA VAL A 21 11.07 5.92 10.42
C VAL A 21 10.57 7.18 11.08
N ARG A 22 9.75 6.98 12.12
CA ARG A 22 9.32 8.02 13.05
C ARG A 22 10.36 8.11 14.16
N SER A 23 11.03 9.25 14.27
CA SER A 23 11.99 9.47 15.34
C SER A 23 11.24 9.72 16.67
N GLU A 24 11.71 9.12 17.75
CA GLU A 24 11.05 9.19 19.06
C GLU A 24 11.22 10.55 19.75
N GLY A 25 12.25 11.32 19.40
CA GLY A 25 12.50 12.63 19.98
C GLY A 25 11.68 13.75 19.33
N ASP A 26 11.09 14.63 20.14
CA ASP A 26 10.37 15.85 19.69
C ASP A 26 11.17 16.74 18.72
N PHE A 27 12.50 16.57 18.70
CA PHE A 27 13.41 17.33 17.88
C PHE A 27 14.11 16.49 16.81
N GLU A 28 13.91 15.19 16.72
CA GLU A 28 14.55 14.40 15.67
C GLU A 28 13.69 14.37 14.40
N PRO A 29 14.27 14.64 13.23
CA PRO A 29 13.50 14.62 12.00
C PRO A 29 13.26 13.18 11.56
N ASN A 30 12.00 12.84 11.32
CA ASN A 30 11.63 11.62 10.62
C ASN A 30 12.36 11.51 9.28
N TYR A 31 12.59 10.27 8.84
CA TYR A 31 13.28 9.97 7.59
C TYR A 31 12.72 8.71 6.95
N LEU A 32 13.11 8.51 5.70
CA LEU A 32 12.89 7.29 4.95
C LEU A 32 14.24 6.58 4.78
N ILE A 33 14.26 5.27 5.00
CA ILE A 33 15.35 4.40 4.56
C ILE A 33 14.93 3.70 3.28
N THR A 34 15.67 3.91 2.22
CA THR A 34 15.47 3.21 0.93
C THR A 34 16.04 1.79 0.98
N ARG A 35 15.65 0.92 0.04
CA ARG A 35 16.09 -0.49 0.02
C ARG A 35 17.61 -0.68 -0.13
N ASP A 36 18.32 0.31 -0.66
CA ASP A 36 19.78 0.36 -0.74
C ASP A 36 20.42 1.04 0.48
N ALA A 37 19.70 1.12 1.61
CA ALA A 37 20.14 1.68 2.89
C ALA A 37 20.57 3.16 2.81
N ARG A 38 19.96 3.96 1.92
CA ARG A 38 20.13 5.41 1.91
C ARG A 38 19.08 6.08 2.80
N LYS A 39 19.54 6.91 3.74
CA LYS A 39 18.72 7.71 4.65
C LYS A 39 18.29 9.03 4.00
N VAL A 40 16.98 9.30 3.97
CA VAL A 40 16.37 10.43 3.25
C VAL A 40 15.43 11.21 4.17
N TYR A 41 15.87 12.38 4.62
CA TYR A 41 15.09 13.26 5.51
C TYR A 41 14.10 14.19 4.80
N ARG A 42 14.39 14.50 3.54
CA ARG A 42 13.61 15.41 2.70
C ARG A 42 13.80 14.98 1.26
N VAL A 43 12.70 14.92 0.53
CA VAL A 43 12.69 14.50 -0.86
C VAL A 43 12.64 15.71 -1.78
N LYS A 44 13.31 15.58 -2.90
CA LYS A 44 13.17 16.44 -4.07
C LYS A 44 12.75 15.55 -5.23
N VAL A 45 11.60 15.83 -5.81
CA VAL A 45 11.03 15.03 -6.91
C VAL A 45 10.65 15.97 -8.04
N VAL A 46 10.85 15.57 -9.28
CA VAL A 46 10.22 16.19 -10.44
C VAL A 46 9.22 15.19 -11.01
N ALA A 47 7.95 15.57 -11.07
CA ALA A 47 6.83 14.69 -11.39
C ALA A 47 5.74 15.47 -12.16
N THR A 48 4.89 14.77 -12.91
CA THR A 48 3.70 15.34 -13.54
C THR A 48 2.51 15.23 -12.60
N VAL A 49 1.71 16.29 -12.48
CA VAL A 49 0.45 16.28 -11.73
C VAL A 49 -0.61 15.51 -12.52
N VAL A 50 -1.07 14.38 -11.99
CA VAL A 50 -1.97 13.45 -12.72
C VAL A 50 -3.43 13.58 -12.33
N ARG A 51 -3.74 14.16 -11.16
CA ARG A 51 -5.10 14.44 -10.69
C ARG A 51 -5.34 15.93 -10.50
N GLU A 52 -6.62 16.32 -10.52
CA GLU A 52 -6.99 17.68 -10.17
C GLU A 52 -6.64 17.96 -8.70
N PRO A 53 -5.93 19.06 -8.39
CA PRO A 53 -5.69 19.45 -7.01
C PRO A 53 -6.98 19.75 -6.27
N VAL A 54 -7.09 19.28 -5.03
CA VAL A 54 -8.26 19.46 -4.17
C VAL A 54 -7.81 20.19 -2.91
N ILE A 55 -8.59 21.20 -2.49
CA ILE A 55 -8.40 21.92 -1.24
C ILE A 55 -9.73 21.84 -0.48
N SER A 56 -9.67 21.65 0.83
CA SER A 56 -10.85 21.64 1.70
C SER A 56 -11.51 23.03 1.77
N ASP A 57 -12.80 23.06 2.07
CA ASP A 57 -13.57 24.32 2.13
C ASP A 57 -13.04 25.30 3.19
N ASP A 58 -12.48 24.77 4.28
CA ASP A 58 -11.84 25.52 5.36
C ASP A 58 -10.37 25.88 5.08
N GLU A 59 -9.84 25.48 3.92
CA GLU A 59 -8.47 25.72 3.44
C GLU A 59 -7.37 25.18 4.36
N THR A 60 -7.70 24.32 5.32
CA THR A 60 -6.74 23.72 6.25
C THR A 60 -6.00 22.51 5.67
N TYR A 61 -6.52 21.95 4.58
CA TYR A 61 -6.00 20.76 3.94
C TYR A 61 -6.07 20.88 2.42
N GLY A 62 -5.06 20.38 1.73
CA GLY A 62 -5.12 20.21 0.29
C GLY A 62 -4.23 19.07 -0.16
N LYS A 63 -4.59 18.46 -1.29
CA LYS A 63 -3.85 17.35 -1.87
C LYS A 63 -3.87 17.39 -3.38
N PHE A 64 -2.83 16.84 -3.97
CA PHE A 64 -2.78 16.48 -5.38
C PHE A 64 -1.92 15.23 -5.56
N GLN A 65 -2.03 14.58 -6.71
CA GLN A 65 -1.31 13.35 -6.99
C GLN A 65 -0.32 13.58 -8.12
N ILE A 66 0.89 13.03 -7.96
CA ILE A 66 1.98 13.16 -8.93
C ILE A 66 2.50 11.80 -9.38
N ASP A 67 3.03 11.75 -10.60
CA ASP A 67 3.65 10.58 -11.21
C ASP A 67 4.98 10.96 -11.88
N ASP A 68 6.05 10.23 -11.59
CA ASP A 68 7.40 10.42 -12.15
C ASP A 68 7.80 9.36 -13.19
N GLY A 69 6.88 8.47 -13.54
CA GLY A 69 7.07 7.28 -14.38
C GLY A 69 7.63 6.07 -13.64
N THR A 70 7.99 6.19 -12.35
CA THR A 70 8.40 5.07 -11.50
C THR A 70 7.33 4.67 -10.49
N GLY A 71 6.43 5.60 -10.17
CA GLY A 71 5.30 5.38 -9.28
C GLY A 71 4.47 6.64 -9.15
N THR A 72 3.34 6.50 -8.47
CA THR A 72 2.42 7.60 -8.19
C THR A 72 2.36 7.83 -6.68
N ILE A 73 2.37 9.09 -6.22
CA ILE A 73 2.28 9.41 -4.79
C ILE A 73 1.41 10.63 -4.53
N TRP A 74 0.76 10.63 -3.35
CA TRP A 74 0.00 11.78 -2.88
C TRP A 74 0.91 12.84 -2.25
N VAL A 75 0.64 14.09 -2.61
CA VAL A 75 1.29 15.27 -2.04
C VAL A 75 0.24 16.04 -1.26
N LEU A 76 0.52 16.30 0.02
CA LEU A 76 -0.39 16.95 0.96
C LEU A 76 0.21 18.27 1.42
N GLY A 77 -0.63 19.29 1.50
CA GLY A 77 -0.35 20.56 2.18
C GLY A 77 -1.34 20.76 3.31
N PHE A 78 -0.85 21.21 4.47
CA PHE A 78 -1.66 21.53 5.63
C PHE A 78 -1.52 23.01 5.98
N ARG A 79 -2.62 23.64 6.42
CA ARG A 79 -2.68 25.04 6.82
C ARG A 79 -2.02 25.95 5.77
N ASP A 80 -0.97 26.68 6.14
CA ASP A 80 -0.27 27.60 5.25
C ASP A 80 0.32 26.91 4.01
N ASP A 81 0.58 25.60 4.05
CA ASP A 81 1.13 24.86 2.90
C ASP A 81 0.07 24.54 1.84
N THR A 82 -1.23 24.72 2.12
CA THR A 82 -2.29 24.60 1.09
C THR A 82 -2.11 25.61 -0.05
N ARG A 83 -1.41 26.73 0.21
CA ARG A 83 -1.04 27.69 -0.84
C ARG A 83 -0.23 27.07 -1.98
N PHE A 84 0.57 26.02 -1.71
CA PHE A 84 1.34 25.33 -2.74
C PHE A 84 0.44 24.54 -3.68
N ILE A 85 -0.65 23.99 -3.16
CA ILE A 85 -1.65 23.22 -3.92
C ILE A 85 -2.32 24.11 -4.98
N ARG A 86 -2.52 25.41 -4.68
CA ARG A 86 -3.11 26.40 -5.60
C ARG A 86 -2.20 26.76 -6.79
N LEU A 87 -0.90 26.48 -6.70
CA LEU A 87 0.08 26.86 -7.72
C LEU A 87 0.19 25.84 -8.85
N VAL A 88 -0.49 24.70 -8.74
CA VAL A 88 -0.38 23.59 -9.67
C VAL A 88 -1.73 23.27 -10.28
N LYS A 89 -1.71 22.68 -11.48
CA LYS A 89 -2.90 22.17 -12.18
C LYS A 89 -2.62 20.78 -12.73
N LYS A 90 -3.68 20.01 -13.00
CA LYS A 90 -3.54 18.73 -13.70
C LYS A 90 -2.79 18.92 -15.02
N GLY A 91 -1.80 18.06 -15.26
CA GLY A 91 -0.91 18.10 -16.43
C GLY A 91 0.34 18.96 -16.24
N ASP A 92 0.48 19.71 -15.15
CA ASP A 92 1.70 20.47 -14.90
C ASP A 92 2.89 19.54 -14.57
N LEU A 93 4.06 19.86 -15.13
CA LEU A 93 5.33 19.30 -14.71
C LEU A 93 5.89 20.15 -13.58
N VAL A 94 6.10 19.56 -12.42
CA VAL A 94 6.45 20.29 -11.19
C VAL A 94 7.67 19.69 -10.51
N GLN A 95 8.48 20.56 -9.91
CA GLN A 95 9.50 20.18 -8.94
C GLN A 95 8.94 20.42 -7.54
N ILE A 96 9.01 19.38 -6.70
CA ILE A 96 8.47 19.36 -5.34
C ILE A 96 9.61 19.11 -4.37
N ILE A 97 9.58 19.84 -3.27
CA ILE A 97 10.40 19.59 -2.09
C ILE A 97 9.44 19.33 -0.93
N GLY A 98 9.68 18.26 -0.19
CA GLY A 98 8.81 17.91 0.93
C GLY A 98 9.42 16.87 1.86
N LYS A 99 8.72 16.60 2.95
CA LYS A 99 9.04 15.51 3.87
C LYS A 99 8.18 14.31 3.54
N VAL A 100 8.73 13.11 3.69
CA VAL A 100 7.91 11.91 3.65
C VAL A 100 7.14 11.83 4.96
N ALA A 101 5.87 11.44 4.88
CA ALA A 101 5.05 11.04 6.01
C ALA A 101 4.36 9.73 5.66
N GLU A 102 4.01 8.94 6.66
CA GLU A 102 3.28 7.69 6.48
C GLU A 102 2.09 7.65 7.43
N TRP A 103 0.94 7.27 6.90
CA TRP A 103 -0.29 7.12 7.63
C TRP A 103 -1.00 5.84 7.21
N ARG A 104 -1.16 4.88 8.14
CA ARG A 104 -1.74 3.57 7.84
C ARG A 104 -1.07 2.93 6.61
N ASP A 105 0.26 2.88 6.64
CA ASP A 105 1.12 2.31 5.59
C ASP A 105 1.11 3.04 4.23
N ASP A 106 0.28 4.07 4.08
CA ASP A 106 0.31 4.94 2.91
C ASP A 106 1.34 6.06 3.07
N LYS A 107 2.40 5.98 2.25
CA LYS A 107 3.44 7.01 2.16
C LYS A 107 3.01 8.18 1.30
N GLN A 108 3.31 9.37 1.81
CA GLN A 108 2.82 10.64 1.28
C GLN A 108 3.93 11.70 1.39
N ILE A 109 3.89 12.72 0.54
CA ILE A 109 4.82 13.85 0.61
C ILE A 109 4.10 15.04 1.23
N LEU A 110 4.58 15.50 2.38
CA LEU A 110 4.20 16.79 2.96
C LEU A 110 4.97 17.90 2.24
N VAL A 111 4.27 18.70 1.45
CA VAL A 111 4.90 19.72 0.61
C VAL A 111 5.44 20.87 1.45
N GLU A 112 6.71 21.22 1.22
CA GLU A 112 7.35 22.43 1.77
C GLU A 112 7.66 23.46 0.68
N GLY A 113 7.58 23.06 -0.60
CA GLY A 113 7.70 23.92 -1.75
C GLY A 113 7.38 23.21 -3.06
N VAL A 114 6.74 23.93 -3.98
CA VAL A 114 6.45 23.45 -5.34
C VAL A 114 6.72 24.54 -6.36
N ALA A 115 7.22 24.17 -7.52
CA ALA A 115 7.39 25.06 -8.66
C ALA A 115 7.09 24.32 -9.96
N LYS A 116 6.35 24.96 -10.87
CA LYS A 116 6.23 24.49 -12.24
C LYS A 116 7.58 24.62 -12.94
N VAL A 117 8.00 23.59 -13.66
CA VAL A 117 9.31 23.52 -14.32
C VAL A 117 9.20 23.14 -15.79
N SER A 118 10.24 23.44 -16.56
CA SER A 118 10.32 23.01 -17.95
C SER A 118 10.72 21.54 -18.07
N PRO A 119 10.46 20.87 -19.21
CA PRO A 119 10.85 19.48 -19.43
C PRO A 119 12.35 19.18 -19.24
N ASN A 120 13.23 20.17 -19.39
CA ASN A 120 14.67 20.00 -19.15
C ASN A 120 14.98 19.64 -17.69
N PHE A 121 14.19 20.14 -16.74
CA PHE A 121 14.35 19.80 -15.32
C PHE A 121 14.02 18.33 -15.04
N TRP A 122 13.13 17.71 -15.82
CA TRP A 122 12.86 16.28 -15.72
C TRP A 122 14.09 15.45 -16.07
N ILE A 123 14.71 15.77 -17.21
CA ILE A 123 15.90 15.07 -17.71
C ILE A 123 17.04 15.25 -16.70
N LEU A 124 17.25 16.48 -16.23
CA LEU A 124 18.25 16.78 -15.22
C LEU A 124 18.00 16.00 -13.91
N HIS A 125 16.76 16.01 -13.41
CA HIS A 125 16.39 15.27 -12.20
C HIS A 125 16.69 13.78 -12.33
N ARG A 126 16.30 13.16 -13.46
CA ARG A 126 16.57 11.74 -13.71
C ARG A 126 18.06 11.43 -13.80
N PHE A 127 18.84 12.28 -14.47
CA PHE A 127 20.28 12.11 -14.56
C PHE A 127 20.96 12.22 -13.19
N GLU A 128 20.67 13.29 -12.44
CA GLU A 128 21.25 13.51 -11.11
C GLU A 128 20.84 12.40 -10.13
N THR A 129 19.57 11.98 -10.15
CA THR A 129 19.07 10.88 -9.31
C THR A 129 19.80 9.57 -9.65
N LEU A 130 19.91 9.22 -10.94
CA LEU A 130 20.60 8.00 -11.36
C LEU A 130 22.09 8.04 -10.99
N LYS A 131 22.76 9.18 -11.21
CA LYS A 131 24.16 9.36 -10.84
C LYS A 131 24.37 9.14 -9.33
N GLU A 132 23.56 9.78 -8.48
CA GLU A 132 23.61 9.60 -7.03
C GLU A 132 23.38 8.14 -6.63
N LYS A 133 22.43 7.44 -7.28
CA LYS A 133 22.16 6.03 -7.01
C LYS A 133 23.32 5.12 -7.40
N VAL A 134 23.97 5.35 -8.55
CA VAL A 134 25.13 4.55 -8.96
C VAL A 134 26.30 4.74 -7.98
N GLU A 135 26.59 6.00 -7.61
CA GLU A 135 27.64 6.31 -6.64
C GLU A 135 27.37 5.71 -5.24
N HIS A 136 26.09 5.66 -4.84
CA HIS A 136 25.69 5.05 -3.58
C HIS A 136 25.69 3.52 -3.64
N ALA A 137 25.25 2.91 -4.73
CA ALA A 137 25.10 1.46 -4.88
C ALA A 137 26.42 0.70 -4.67
N GLU A 138 27.54 1.24 -5.15
CA GLU A 138 28.86 0.63 -4.95
C GLU A 138 29.23 0.58 -3.45
N LYS A 139 28.98 1.67 -2.74
CA LYS A 139 29.25 1.78 -1.29
C LYS A 139 28.29 0.93 -0.48
N ALA A 140 27.00 0.97 -0.81
CA ALA A 140 25.95 0.18 -0.18
C ALA A 140 26.26 -1.31 -0.30
N ARG A 141 26.62 -1.80 -1.49
CA ARG A 141 26.98 -3.21 -1.70
C ARG A 141 28.14 -3.64 -0.80
N MET A 142 29.21 -2.86 -0.74
CA MET A 142 30.34 -3.17 0.13
C MET A 142 29.96 -3.09 1.62
N ALA A 143 29.05 -2.19 1.99
CA ALA A 143 28.57 -2.05 3.35
C ALA A 143 27.71 -3.25 3.79
N PHE A 144 26.80 -3.72 2.92
CA PHE A 144 26.05 -4.96 3.12
C PHE A 144 27.00 -6.16 3.30
N ASP A 145 27.99 -6.32 2.41
CA ASP A 145 28.99 -7.40 2.52
C ASP A 145 29.76 -7.37 3.86
N ILE A 146 30.01 -6.19 4.42
CA ILE A 146 30.69 -6.03 5.71
C ILE A 146 29.72 -6.35 6.85
N TYR A 147 28.50 -5.83 6.80
CA TYR A 147 27.45 -6.06 7.77
C TYR A 147 27.12 -7.55 7.87
N ASP A 148 26.89 -8.24 6.76
CA ASP A 148 26.52 -9.66 6.74
C ASP A 148 27.60 -10.56 7.37
N ARG A 149 28.88 -10.16 7.30
CA ARG A 149 30.00 -10.93 7.87
C ARG A 149 30.28 -10.61 9.34
N TYR A 150 30.04 -9.37 9.76
CA TYR A 150 30.58 -8.85 11.03
C TYR A 150 29.58 -8.06 11.87
N GLY A 151 28.36 -7.85 11.38
CA GLY A 151 27.34 -6.97 11.97
C GLY A 151 27.86 -5.56 12.26
N VAL A 152 27.29 -4.93 13.29
CA VAL A 152 27.73 -3.61 13.79
C VAL A 152 28.80 -3.78 14.87
N THR A 153 29.97 -4.31 14.50
CA THR A 153 31.11 -4.46 15.43
C THR A 153 32.18 -3.37 15.24
N ALA A 154 33.02 -3.15 16.26
CA ALA A 154 34.16 -2.24 16.15
C ALA A 154 35.09 -2.61 14.97
N LYS A 155 35.24 -3.91 14.70
CA LYS A 155 35.99 -4.41 13.55
C LYS A 155 35.33 -4.01 12.22
N ALA A 156 34.01 -4.16 12.10
CA ALA A 156 33.25 -3.76 10.91
C ALA A 156 33.42 -2.26 10.61
N LYS A 157 33.32 -1.40 11.64
CA LYS A 157 33.52 0.05 11.52
C LYS A 157 34.90 0.42 10.99
N VAL A 158 35.96 -0.22 11.51
CA VAL A 158 37.33 -0.01 11.03
C VAL A 158 37.49 -0.45 9.56
N ILE A 159 36.91 -1.59 9.18
CA ILE A 159 36.94 -2.09 7.80
C ILE A 159 36.20 -1.13 6.86
N ALA A 160 35.00 -0.68 7.25
CA ALA A 160 34.20 0.27 6.47
C ALA A 160 34.97 1.58 6.24
N LYS A 161 35.53 2.16 7.31
CA LYS A 161 36.34 3.38 7.23
C LYS A 161 37.55 3.23 6.31
N ASN A 162 38.27 2.12 6.40
CA ASN A 162 39.43 1.84 5.52
C ASN A 162 39.04 1.69 4.04
N LYS A 163 37.78 1.34 3.75
CA LYS A 163 37.21 1.27 2.40
C LYS A 163 36.50 2.56 1.95
N GLY A 164 36.53 3.62 2.76
CA GLY A 164 35.86 4.89 2.44
C GLY A 164 34.33 4.83 2.56
N ILE A 165 33.81 3.91 3.37
CA ILE A 165 32.39 3.76 3.68
C ILE A 165 32.10 4.44 5.01
N ASP A 166 31.00 5.18 5.07
CA ASP A 166 30.55 5.85 6.29
C ASP A 166 30.12 4.81 7.34
N GLU A 167 30.52 5.03 8.61
CA GLU A 167 30.14 4.16 9.72
C GLU A 167 28.63 4.20 9.98
N GLU A 168 27.97 5.33 9.68
CA GLU A 168 26.52 5.50 9.77
C GLU A 168 25.76 4.58 8.80
N LEU A 169 26.38 4.20 7.68
CA LEU A 169 25.74 3.29 6.70
C LEU A 169 25.54 1.89 7.29
N LEU A 170 26.47 1.40 8.12
CA LEU A 170 26.31 0.11 8.81
C LEU A 170 25.15 0.14 9.80
N GLN A 171 24.94 1.26 10.49
CA GLN A 171 23.81 1.43 11.40
C GLN A 171 22.49 1.52 10.64
N THR A 172 22.50 2.19 9.49
CA THR A 172 21.31 2.30 8.63
C THR A 172 20.91 0.93 8.06
N ILE A 173 21.89 0.06 7.75
CA ILE A 173 21.62 -1.32 7.32
C ILE A 173 21.01 -2.16 8.45
N ASP A 174 21.54 -2.02 9.67
CA ASP A 174 21.00 -2.70 10.86
C ASP A 174 19.53 -2.34 11.08
N GLU A 175 19.23 -1.04 11.05
CA GLU A 175 17.88 -0.51 11.17
C GLU A 175 16.96 -0.99 10.03
N LEU A 176 17.45 -0.96 8.78
CA LEU A 176 16.70 -1.47 7.63
C LEU A 176 16.33 -2.95 7.80
N TYR A 177 17.27 -3.80 8.22
CA TYR A 177 16.99 -5.22 8.41
C TYR A 177 16.04 -5.50 9.56
N ALA A 178 16.10 -4.73 10.65
CA ALA A 178 15.11 -4.82 11.72
C ALA A 178 13.70 -4.53 11.19
N MET A 179 13.52 -3.44 10.45
CA MET A 179 12.21 -3.09 9.87
C MET A 179 11.73 -4.10 8.82
N MET A 180 12.64 -4.65 8.02
CA MET A 180 12.30 -5.71 7.05
C MET A 180 11.82 -6.98 7.75
N LEU A 181 12.40 -7.32 8.90
CA LEU A 181 11.98 -8.48 9.69
C LEU A 181 10.60 -8.23 10.32
N GLU A 182 10.38 -7.05 10.89
CA GLU A 182 9.09 -6.67 11.48
C GLU A 182 7.96 -6.69 10.45
N GLN A 183 8.17 -6.13 9.25
CA GLN A 183 7.17 -6.19 8.18
C GLN A 183 6.85 -7.63 7.75
N ARG A 184 7.87 -8.49 7.63
CA ARG A 184 7.64 -9.90 7.28
C ARG A 184 6.86 -10.64 8.35
N ALA A 185 7.15 -10.39 9.62
CA ALA A 185 6.42 -10.99 10.73
C ALA A 185 4.95 -10.56 10.71
N LEU A 186 4.67 -9.27 10.47
CA LEU A 186 3.30 -8.76 10.32
C LEU A 186 2.59 -9.37 9.11
N GLU A 187 3.27 -9.48 7.96
CA GLU A 187 2.73 -10.13 6.76
C GLU A 187 2.41 -11.61 7.03
N GLU A 188 3.29 -12.34 7.73
CA GLU A 188 3.07 -13.73 8.13
C GLU A 188 1.88 -13.86 9.09
N GLU A 189 1.76 -12.97 10.10
CA GLU A 189 0.63 -12.93 11.03
C GLU A 189 -0.70 -12.65 10.31
N LEU A 190 -0.74 -11.68 9.39
CA LEU A 190 -1.94 -11.39 8.59
C LEU A 190 -2.35 -12.57 7.70
N ILE A 191 -1.39 -13.28 7.11
CA ILE A 191 -1.68 -14.48 6.31
C ILE A 191 -2.22 -15.59 7.20
N GLU A 192 -1.66 -15.79 8.40
CA GLU A 192 -2.20 -16.77 9.36
C GLU A 192 -3.63 -16.40 9.78
N GLU A 193 -3.91 -15.12 10.06
CA GLU A 193 -5.25 -14.61 10.37
C GLU A 193 -6.25 -14.86 9.23
N GLU A 194 -5.90 -14.46 7.99
CA GLU A 194 -6.74 -14.70 6.80
C GLU A 194 -7.00 -16.19 6.57
N VAL A 195 -5.98 -17.05 6.74
CA VAL A 195 -6.14 -18.51 6.63
C VAL A 195 -7.03 -19.04 7.76
N THR A 196 -6.91 -18.54 8.98
CA THR A 196 -7.82 -18.92 10.06
C THR A 196 -9.25 -18.46 9.81
N GLU A 197 -9.48 -17.23 9.33
CA GLU A 197 -10.81 -16.73 8.97
C GLU A 197 -11.43 -17.52 7.81
N GLU A 198 -10.64 -17.92 6.82
CA GLU A 198 -11.10 -18.81 5.74
C GLU A 198 -11.41 -20.24 6.24
N THR A 199 -10.69 -20.75 7.25
CA THR A 199 -10.97 -22.07 7.85
C THR A 199 -12.07 -22.06 8.91
N GLU A 200 -12.39 -20.89 9.49
CA GLU A 200 -13.63 -20.65 10.25
C GLU A 200 -14.80 -20.49 9.27
N GLU A 201 -15.03 -21.52 8.45
CA GLU A 201 -16.32 -21.71 7.79
C GLU A 201 -17.40 -21.72 8.88
N THR A 202 -18.43 -20.89 8.67
CA THR A 202 -19.70 -20.93 9.40
C THR A 202 -20.05 -22.37 9.78
N PRO A 203 -20.42 -22.66 11.04
CA PRO A 203 -20.72 -24.03 11.46
C PRO A 203 -21.71 -24.63 10.47
N VAL A 204 -21.24 -25.59 9.67
CA VAL A 204 -22.03 -26.24 8.61
C VAL A 204 -23.26 -26.81 9.29
N ASN A 205 -24.40 -26.13 9.14
CA ASN A 205 -25.64 -26.62 9.68
C ASN A 205 -26.01 -27.85 8.84
N PRO A 206 -26.00 -29.08 9.40
CA PRO A 206 -26.25 -30.29 8.64
C PRO A 206 -27.67 -30.36 8.06
N GLU A 207 -28.59 -29.50 8.51
CA GLU A 207 -29.92 -29.34 7.90
C GLU A 207 -29.89 -28.44 6.66
N LEU A 208 -28.98 -27.46 6.59
CA LEU A 208 -28.84 -26.54 5.45
C LEU A 208 -28.33 -27.25 4.20
N GLU A 209 -27.34 -28.13 4.33
CA GLU A 209 -26.83 -28.93 3.21
C GLU A 209 -27.88 -29.92 2.66
N LYS A 210 -28.67 -30.52 3.55
CA LYS A 210 -29.81 -31.37 3.14
C LYS A 210 -30.88 -30.55 2.42
N ALA A 211 -31.12 -29.31 2.85
CA ALA A 211 -32.05 -28.42 2.19
C ALA A 211 -31.55 -28.04 0.78
N LYS A 212 -30.25 -27.74 0.62
CA LYS A 212 -29.64 -27.48 -0.70
C LYS A 212 -29.81 -28.67 -1.66
N GLU A 213 -29.48 -29.88 -1.21
CA GLU A 213 -29.66 -31.10 -2.03
C GLU A 213 -31.13 -31.31 -2.40
N ALA A 214 -32.06 -31.11 -1.46
CA ALA A 214 -33.49 -31.26 -1.71
C ALA A 214 -34.03 -30.25 -2.73
N ILE A 215 -33.56 -28.99 -2.67
CA ILE A 215 -33.90 -27.93 -3.63
C ILE A 215 -33.36 -28.29 -5.02
N MET A 216 -32.09 -28.69 -5.12
CA MET A 216 -31.47 -29.06 -6.39
C MET A 216 -32.15 -30.28 -7.04
N ASN A 217 -32.47 -31.30 -6.25
CA ASN A 217 -33.23 -32.46 -6.73
C ASN A 217 -34.63 -32.05 -7.20
N LEU A 218 -35.31 -31.17 -6.48
CA LEU A 218 -36.64 -30.68 -6.83
C LEU A 218 -36.64 -29.91 -8.17
N LEU A 219 -35.64 -29.05 -8.36
CA LEU A 219 -35.46 -28.25 -9.57
C LEU A 219 -35.14 -29.13 -10.78
N ARG A 220 -34.23 -30.10 -10.63
CA ARG A 220 -33.86 -31.06 -11.68
C ARG A 220 -35.02 -32.00 -12.06
N GLU A 221 -35.83 -32.43 -11.11
CA GLU A 221 -36.99 -33.32 -11.37
C GLU A 221 -38.06 -32.62 -12.23
N LYS A 222 -38.27 -31.32 -12.02
CA LYS A 222 -39.33 -30.56 -12.70
C LYS A 222 -38.90 -29.99 -14.05
N GLY A 223 -37.61 -29.79 -14.28
CA GLY A 223 -37.04 -29.37 -15.57
C GLY A 223 -37.59 -28.05 -16.11
N LYS A 224 -38.06 -27.18 -15.21
CA LYS A 224 -38.61 -25.84 -15.48
C LYS A 224 -38.36 -24.95 -14.26
N ALA A 225 -38.27 -23.65 -14.48
CA ALA A 225 -38.22 -22.67 -13.41
C ALA A 225 -39.39 -22.85 -12.41
N LEU A 226 -39.05 -23.03 -11.14
CA LEU A 226 -40.02 -23.20 -10.05
C LEU A 226 -40.13 -21.90 -9.27
N SER A 227 -41.37 -21.52 -8.92
CA SER A 227 -41.56 -20.34 -8.09
C SER A 227 -41.10 -20.58 -6.66
N HIS A 228 -40.56 -19.53 -6.05
CA HIS A 228 -40.19 -19.45 -4.64
C HIS A 228 -41.26 -20.07 -3.73
N LYS A 229 -42.52 -19.63 -3.87
CA LYS A 229 -43.67 -20.14 -3.11
C LYS A 229 -43.90 -21.64 -3.28
N PHE A 230 -43.57 -22.20 -4.44
CA PHE A 230 -43.71 -23.62 -4.70
C PHE A 230 -42.62 -24.44 -4.00
N ILE A 231 -41.38 -23.95 -4.02
CA ILE A 231 -40.23 -24.57 -3.34
C ILE A 231 -40.47 -24.60 -1.83
N VAL A 232 -40.79 -23.44 -1.25
CA VAL A 232 -41.12 -23.33 0.18
C VAL A 232 -42.25 -24.27 0.56
N LYS A 233 -43.38 -24.26 -0.16
CA LYS A 233 -44.53 -25.12 0.17
C LYS A 233 -44.26 -26.62 0.08
N LYS A 234 -43.34 -27.05 -0.80
CA LYS A 234 -43.02 -28.47 -0.96
C LYS A 234 -42.00 -28.95 0.07
N LEU A 235 -41.06 -28.09 0.43
CA LEU A 235 -39.99 -28.40 1.38
C LEU A 235 -40.30 -28.02 2.83
N SER A 236 -41.35 -27.23 3.10
CA SER A 236 -41.81 -26.85 4.44
C SER A 236 -42.29 -28.02 5.31
N LYS A 237 -42.30 -29.25 4.77
CA LYS A 237 -42.58 -30.47 5.54
C LYS A 237 -41.33 -31.08 6.17
N GLU A 238 -40.17 -30.74 5.63
CA GLU A 238 -38.87 -31.35 5.98
C GLU A 238 -37.89 -30.32 6.54
N PHE A 239 -38.05 -29.03 6.18
CA PHE A 239 -37.18 -27.94 6.61
C PHE A 239 -37.99 -26.72 7.02
N ASP A 240 -37.45 -25.94 7.95
CA ASP A 240 -38.01 -24.63 8.31
C ASP A 240 -37.87 -23.64 7.14
N GLU A 241 -38.84 -22.72 7.02
CA GLU A 241 -38.88 -21.73 5.95
C GLU A 241 -37.60 -20.86 5.93
N GLU A 242 -37.06 -20.52 7.10
CA GLU A 242 -35.81 -19.77 7.23
C GLU A 242 -34.60 -20.52 6.64
N ILE A 243 -34.52 -21.85 6.83
CA ILE A 243 -33.44 -22.69 6.29
C ILE A 243 -33.56 -22.82 4.76
N ILE A 244 -34.80 -22.88 4.25
CA ILE A 244 -35.04 -22.94 2.80
C ILE A 244 -34.61 -21.64 2.11
N GLU A 245 -34.90 -20.48 2.71
CA GLU A 245 -34.47 -19.17 2.20
C GLU A 245 -32.95 -19.02 2.21
N GLU A 246 -32.31 -19.47 3.29
CA GLU A 246 -30.86 -19.46 3.42
C GLU A 246 -30.20 -20.37 2.37
N ALA A 247 -30.74 -21.57 2.15
CA ALA A 247 -30.25 -22.49 1.13
C ALA A 247 -30.40 -21.94 -0.30
N ILE A 248 -31.53 -21.31 -0.63
CA ILE A 248 -31.72 -20.65 -1.94
C ILE A 248 -30.70 -19.52 -2.13
N SER A 249 -30.48 -18.71 -1.10
CA SER A 249 -29.54 -17.59 -1.14
C SER A 249 -28.10 -18.04 -1.36
N GLN A 250 -27.69 -19.13 -0.69
CA GLN A 250 -26.36 -19.72 -0.87
C GLN A 250 -26.21 -20.36 -2.26
N LEU A 251 -27.19 -21.14 -2.73
CA LEU A 251 -27.13 -21.74 -4.08
C LEU A 251 -27.08 -20.69 -5.20
N LEU A 252 -27.69 -19.51 -5.01
CA LEU A 252 -27.55 -18.37 -5.92
C LEU A 252 -26.16 -17.74 -5.87
N ALA A 253 -25.58 -17.60 -4.67
CA ALA A 253 -24.24 -17.06 -4.47
C ALA A 253 -23.16 -18.01 -5.04
N ASP A 254 -23.34 -19.31 -4.85
CA ASP A 254 -22.48 -20.39 -5.33
C ASP A 254 -22.63 -20.62 -6.86
N GLY A 255 -23.67 -20.04 -7.46
CA GLY A 255 -23.94 -20.14 -8.89
C GLY A 255 -24.46 -21.51 -9.34
N GLU A 256 -25.05 -22.30 -8.43
CA GLU A 256 -25.65 -23.59 -8.74
C GLU A 256 -27.07 -23.46 -9.33
N ILE A 257 -27.78 -22.38 -8.98
CA ILE A 257 -29.09 -22.03 -9.51
C ILE A 257 -29.09 -20.58 -10.00
N TYR A 258 -30.04 -20.23 -10.87
CA TYR A 258 -30.24 -18.87 -11.36
C TYR A 258 -31.72 -18.48 -11.34
N GLU A 259 -31.99 -17.17 -11.38
CA GLU A 259 -33.32 -16.58 -11.31
C GLU A 259 -33.74 -16.00 -12.68
N PRO A 260 -34.36 -16.79 -13.59
CA PRO A 260 -34.80 -16.29 -14.90
C PRO A 260 -35.89 -15.21 -14.84
N GLU A 261 -36.80 -15.33 -13.87
CA GLU A 261 -37.85 -14.35 -13.58
C GLU A 261 -37.89 -14.12 -12.07
N ILE A 262 -38.23 -12.90 -11.64
CA ILE A 262 -38.27 -12.54 -10.22
C ILE A 262 -39.18 -13.52 -9.45
N GLY A 263 -38.59 -14.22 -8.48
CA GLY A 263 -39.21 -15.25 -7.66
C GLY A 263 -39.32 -16.62 -8.32
N PHE A 264 -38.57 -16.91 -9.39
CA PHE A 264 -38.50 -18.21 -10.06
C PHE A 264 -37.06 -18.67 -10.21
N TYR A 265 -36.78 -19.91 -9.82
CA TYR A 265 -35.42 -20.47 -9.83
C TYR A 265 -35.31 -21.69 -10.74
N GLU A 266 -34.18 -21.81 -11.42
CA GLU A 266 -33.85 -22.92 -12.32
C GLU A 266 -32.38 -23.34 -12.05
N PRO A 267 -32.03 -24.64 -12.13
CA PRO A 267 -30.66 -25.05 -11.94
C PRO A 267 -29.83 -24.66 -13.16
N LEU A 268 -28.58 -24.29 -12.94
CA LEU A 268 -27.62 -24.00 -14.02
C LEU A 268 -27.20 -25.26 -14.78
#